data_AF-A0A329S312-F1
#
_entry.id   AF-A0A329S312-F1
#
_cell.length_a   1.000
_cell.length_b   1.000
_cell.length_c   1.000
_cell.angle_alpha   90.00
_cell.angle_beta   90.00
_cell.angle_gamma   90.00
#
_symmetry.space_group_name_H-M   'P 1'
#
loop_
_entity.id
_entity.type
_entity.pdbx_description
1 polymer ?
#
loop_
_entity_poly.entity_id
_entity_poly.type
_entity_poly.pdbx_seq_one_letter_code
_entity_poly.pdbx_strand_id
1 'polypeptide(L)'
;MSKGKCCGYDKSKPAAGKEYRILVCRSSKATGGFVDKEDVDCTKDGGTVVLESHDNVYGPGGQGVYDDPKHGPILYYHYVDTTVGYADGDKRFGWNTMDFSSGWPVV
;
A
#
# COMPACT_ATOMS: atom_id res chain seq x y z
N MET A 1 2.22 5.82 -1.17
CA MET A 1 3.58 5.60 -0.62
C MET A 1 3.61 4.29 0.14
N SER A 2 4.77 3.68 0.26
CA SER A 2 4.91 2.43 1.03
C SER A 2 5.60 2.71 2.37
N LYS A 3 5.15 2.09 3.45
CA LYS A 3 5.75 2.23 4.80
C LYS A 3 5.86 0.86 5.47
N GLY A 4 6.82 0.71 6.38
CA GLY A 4 7.07 -0.54 7.10
C GLY A 4 8.19 -1.38 6.50
N LYS A 5 8.47 -2.54 7.11
CA LYS A 5 9.55 -3.45 6.68
C LYS A 5 9.07 -4.28 5.49
N CYS A 6 9.75 -4.25 4.33
CA CYS A 6 9.34 -4.91 3.08
C CYS A 6 9.86 -6.33 2.85
N CYS A 7 10.91 -6.72 3.57
CA CYS A 7 11.86 -7.68 3.03
C CYS A 7 12.45 -8.56 4.12
N GLY A 8 12.95 -9.74 3.72
CA GLY A 8 13.54 -10.73 4.64
C GLY A 8 12.53 -11.34 5.61
N TYR A 9 11.28 -11.53 5.18
CA TYR A 9 10.22 -12.10 6.01
C TYR A 9 10.40 -13.60 6.28
N ASP A 10 11.12 -14.28 5.41
CA ASP A 10 11.61 -15.65 5.58
C ASP A 10 12.57 -15.80 6.77
N LYS A 11 13.28 -14.72 7.12
CA LYS A 11 14.21 -14.68 8.27
C LYS A 11 13.57 -14.09 9.53
N SER A 12 12.87 -12.97 9.39
CA SER A 12 12.28 -12.26 10.53
C SER A 12 11.12 -11.39 10.10
N LYS A 13 9.96 -11.64 10.71
CA LYS A 13 8.75 -10.83 10.54
C LYS A 13 8.75 -9.68 11.56
N PRO A 14 8.37 -8.45 11.16
CA PRO A 14 8.16 -7.38 12.12
C PRO A 14 6.91 -7.68 12.97
N ALA A 15 6.65 -6.85 14.00
CA ALA A 15 5.39 -6.92 14.73
C ALA A 15 4.20 -6.61 13.80
N ALA A 16 3.02 -7.13 14.14
CA ALA A 16 1.79 -6.87 13.40
C ALA A 16 1.53 -5.36 13.25
N GLY A 17 1.18 -4.94 12.04
CA GLY A 17 1.00 -3.54 11.68
C GLY A 17 2.31 -2.79 11.42
N LYS A 18 3.46 -3.47 11.36
CA LYS A 18 4.78 -2.89 10.99
C LYS A 18 5.35 -3.53 9.72
N GLU A 19 4.63 -4.47 9.13
CA GLU A 19 4.83 -4.96 7.78
C GLU A 19 4.71 -3.83 6.77
N TYR A 20 5.13 -4.13 5.54
CA TYR A 20 4.93 -3.25 4.42
C TYR A 20 3.45 -3.03 4.18
N ARG A 21 3.08 -1.78 3.95
CA ARG A 21 1.72 -1.39 3.65
C ARG A 21 1.72 -0.15 2.79
N ILE A 22 0.60 0.06 2.12
CA ILE A 22 0.34 1.16 1.20
C ILE A 22 -0.43 2.23 1.95
N LEU A 23 0.11 3.44 1.97
CA LEU A 23 -0.56 4.62 2.50
C LEU A 23 -0.71 5.70 1.43
N VAL A 24 -1.62 6.62 1.66
CA VAL A 24 -1.86 7.78 0.80
C VAL A 24 -1.86 9.07 1.60
N CYS A 25 -1.45 10.13 0.91
CA CYS A 25 -1.60 11.50 1.32
C CYS A 25 -2.05 12.30 0.09
N ARG A 26 -2.71 13.43 0.30
CA ARG A 26 -3.18 14.30 -0.79
C ARG A 26 -2.73 15.74 -0.56
N SER A 27 -2.59 16.47 -1.66
CA SER A 27 -2.35 17.91 -1.67
C SER A 27 -3.02 18.52 -2.88
N SER A 28 -3.39 19.79 -2.78
CA SER A 28 -3.77 20.62 -3.93
C SER A 28 -2.58 21.08 -4.77
N LYS A 29 -1.34 20.86 -4.30
CA LYS A 29 -0.09 21.17 -4.99
C LYS A 29 0.72 19.89 -5.21
N ALA A 30 1.23 19.71 -6.42
CA ALA A 30 2.05 18.54 -6.74
C ALA A 30 3.37 18.46 -5.95
N THR A 31 3.87 19.59 -5.43
CA THR A 31 5.22 19.71 -4.85
C THR A 31 5.28 19.75 -3.33
N GLY A 32 4.16 19.73 -2.61
CA GLY A 32 4.18 19.77 -1.14
C GLY A 32 2.83 20.00 -0.50
N GLY A 33 2.81 20.05 0.83
CA GLY A 33 1.58 20.19 1.61
C GLY A 33 0.72 18.93 1.62
N PHE A 34 1.35 17.76 1.49
CA PHE A 34 0.65 16.48 1.52
C PHE A 34 0.27 16.12 2.95
N VAL A 35 -1.03 15.96 3.17
CA VAL A 35 -1.60 15.52 4.45
C VAL A 35 -2.42 14.24 4.24
N ASP A 36 -2.59 13.49 5.32
CA ASP A 36 -3.50 12.35 5.36
C ASP A 36 -4.95 12.75 5.71
N LYS A 37 -5.81 11.75 5.91
CA LYS A 37 -7.23 11.94 6.24
C LYS A 37 -7.47 12.58 7.60
N GLU A 38 -6.50 12.51 8.51
CA GLU A 38 -6.53 13.16 9.81
C GLU A 38 -5.80 14.51 9.80
N ASP A 39 -5.49 15.06 8.62
CA ASP A 39 -4.75 16.31 8.41
C ASP A 39 -3.32 16.29 8.99
N VAL A 40 -2.72 15.11 9.15
CA VAL A 40 -1.32 14.98 9.59
C VAL A 40 -0.39 15.08 8.40
N ASP A 41 0.65 15.92 8.55
CA ASP A 41 1.70 16.11 7.56
C ASP A 41 2.44 14.79 7.29
N CYS A 42 2.51 14.39 6.02
CA CYS A 42 3.13 13.13 5.64
C CYS A 42 4.66 13.14 5.68
N THR A 43 5.27 14.31 5.88
CA THR A 43 6.68 14.43 6.27
C THR A 43 6.88 14.20 7.78
N LYS A 44 5.80 14.18 8.56
CA LYS A 44 5.76 13.99 10.01
C LYS A 44 4.91 12.76 10.37
N ASP A 45 5.21 11.66 9.69
CA ASP A 45 4.59 10.35 9.89
C ASP A 45 3.12 10.18 9.49
N GLY A 46 2.48 11.23 8.95
CA GLY A 46 1.14 11.11 8.36
C GLY A 46 1.06 10.08 7.24
N GLY A 47 -0.14 9.55 7.04
CA GLY A 47 -0.51 8.66 5.94
C GLY A 47 -1.76 7.86 6.28
N THR A 48 -2.76 7.90 5.41
CA THR A 48 -3.96 7.06 5.53
C THR A 48 -3.68 5.71 4.89
N VAL A 49 -3.97 4.62 5.59
CA VAL A 49 -3.80 3.26 5.06
C VAL A 49 -4.79 3.03 3.92
N VAL A 50 -4.28 2.54 2.78
CA VAL A 50 -5.07 2.08 1.63
C VAL A 50 -5.11 0.57 1.60
N LEU A 51 -3.97 -0.08 1.81
CA LEU A 51 -3.86 -1.54 1.80
C LEU A 51 -2.77 -2.00 2.77
N GLU A 52 -3.10 -2.95 3.62
CA GLU A 52 -2.17 -3.59 4.55
C GLU A 52 -2.36 -5.11 4.54
N SER A 53 -1.56 -5.84 5.33
CA SER A 53 -1.67 -7.29 5.42
C SER A 53 -3.08 -7.71 5.87
N HIS A 54 -3.67 -8.67 5.16
CA HIS A 54 -4.98 -9.25 5.46
C HIS A 54 -5.02 -10.66 4.86
N ASP A 55 -5.78 -11.58 5.46
CA ASP A 55 -5.89 -12.97 4.99
C ASP A 55 -4.53 -13.59 4.62
N ASN A 56 -4.37 -14.03 3.36
CA ASN A 56 -3.12 -14.57 2.85
C ASN A 56 -2.19 -13.52 2.21
N VAL A 57 -2.62 -12.26 2.11
CA VAL A 57 -1.84 -11.15 1.57
C VAL A 57 -1.00 -10.53 2.68
N TYR A 58 0.32 -10.67 2.58
CA TYR A 58 1.24 -10.17 3.59
C TYR A 58 2.23 -9.16 2.99
N GLY A 59 2.38 -8.01 3.66
CA GLY A 59 3.32 -6.98 3.28
C GLY A 59 3.09 -6.38 1.88
N PRO A 60 1.85 -6.00 1.48
CA PRO A 60 1.62 -5.42 0.16
C PRO A 60 2.33 -4.07 0.01
N GLY A 61 2.95 -3.84 -1.14
CA GLY A 61 3.58 -2.56 -1.45
C GLY A 61 4.35 -2.54 -2.76
N GLY A 62 5.24 -1.56 -2.90
CA GLY A 62 5.92 -1.29 -4.17
C GLY A 62 4.93 -0.88 -5.27
N GLN A 63 3.85 -0.23 -4.85
CA GLN A 63 2.70 0.03 -5.69
C GLN A 63 2.93 1.11 -6.74
N GLY A 64 2.16 1.01 -7.83
CA GLY A 64 1.84 2.11 -8.72
C GLY A 64 0.32 2.23 -8.92
N VAL A 65 -0.09 3.33 -9.53
CA VAL A 65 -1.49 3.57 -9.93
C VAL A 65 -1.52 3.76 -11.44
N TYR A 66 -2.43 3.08 -12.10
CA TYR A 66 -2.66 3.15 -13.54
C TYR A 66 -4.14 3.46 -13.80
N ASP A 67 -4.43 4.42 -14.66
CA ASP A 67 -5.80 4.69 -15.10
C ASP A 67 -6.14 3.76 -16.27
N ASP A 68 -6.81 2.65 -15.96
CA ASP A 68 -7.16 1.62 -16.92
C ASP A 68 -8.41 2.01 -17.73
N PRO A 69 -8.40 1.87 -19.05
CA PRO A 69 -9.50 2.32 -19.91
C PRO A 69 -10.82 1.56 -19.70
N LYS A 70 -10.79 0.38 -19.05
CA LYS A 70 -11.96 -0.46 -18.80
C LYS A 70 -12.38 -0.42 -17.33
N HIS A 71 -11.43 -0.39 -16.42
CA HIS A 71 -11.65 -0.56 -14.99
C HIS A 71 -11.48 0.73 -14.18
N GLY A 72 -11.00 1.81 -14.80
CA GLY A 72 -10.65 3.06 -14.13
C GLY A 72 -9.35 2.93 -13.34
N PRO A 73 -9.14 3.73 -12.28
CA PRO A 73 -7.91 3.69 -11.51
C PRO A 73 -7.66 2.31 -10.86
N ILE A 74 -6.53 1.71 -11.19
CA ILE A 74 -6.05 0.45 -10.64
C ILE A 74 -4.83 0.70 -9.76
N LEU A 75 -4.86 0.18 -8.54
CA LEU A 75 -3.68 0.02 -7.69
C LEU A 75 -3.05 -1.33 -7.99
N TYR A 76 -1.81 -1.36 -8.49
CA TYR A 76 -1.05 -2.60 -8.67
C TYR A 76 0.15 -2.61 -7.73
N TYR A 77 0.52 -3.79 -7.23
CA TYR A 77 1.54 -3.95 -6.19
C TYR A 77 2.13 -5.37 -6.18
N HIS A 78 3.19 -5.56 -5.40
CA HIS A 78 3.65 -6.90 -5.04
C HIS A 78 3.30 -7.21 -3.58
N TYR A 79 3.13 -8.49 -3.27
CA TYR A 79 2.87 -8.96 -1.91
C TYR A 79 3.42 -10.37 -1.70
N VAL A 80 3.48 -10.81 -0.45
CA VAL A 80 3.75 -12.21 -0.10
C VAL A 80 2.42 -12.95 0.06
N ASP A 81 2.24 -14.02 -0.72
CA ASP A 81 1.17 -14.99 -0.48
C ASP A 81 1.64 -16.00 0.57
N THR A 82 1.07 -15.90 1.77
CA THR A 82 1.47 -16.73 2.92
C THR A 82 1.20 -18.22 2.73
N THR A 83 0.41 -18.60 1.72
CA THR A 83 0.15 -20.01 1.36
C THR A 83 1.21 -20.59 0.43
N VAL A 84 2.06 -19.75 -0.18
CA VAL A 84 3.14 -20.16 -1.09
C VAL A 84 4.48 -20.17 -0.34
N GLY A 85 4.88 -19.02 0.21
CA GLY A 85 6.22 -18.84 0.77
C GLY A 85 6.55 -17.38 1.01
N TYR A 86 7.52 -17.13 1.90
CA TYR A 86 7.93 -15.78 2.32
C TYR A 86 9.22 -15.29 1.64
N ALA A 87 9.84 -16.09 0.77
CA ALA A 87 11.07 -15.70 0.10
C ALA A 87 10.81 -14.57 -0.92
N ASP A 88 11.82 -13.75 -1.20
CA ASP A 88 11.66 -12.64 -2.15
C ASP A 88 11.24 -13.11 -3.56
N GLY A 89 11.63 -14.32 -3.96
CA GLY A 89 11.24 -14.95 -5.23
C GLY A 89 9.79 -15.48 -5.26
N ASP A 90 9.13 -15.61 -4.11
CA ASP A 90 7.75 -16.12 -4.01
C ASP A 90 6.70 -14.98 -4.08
N LYS A 91 7.16 -13.73 -4.10
CA LYS A 91 6.28 -12.56 -4.16
C LYS A 91 5.40 -12.61 -5.41
N ARG A 92 4.13 -12.27 -5.20
CA ARG A 92 3.10 -12.30 -6.23
C ARG A 92 2.72 -10.88 -6.65
N PHE A 93 2.23 -10.77 -7.87
CA PHE A 93 1.61 -9.56 -8.38
C PHE A 93 0.14 -9.51 -7.93
N GLY A 94 -0.29 -8.36 -7.42
CA GLY A 94 -1.68 -8.09 -7.05
C GLY A 94 -2.16 -6.78 -7.66
N TRP A 95 -3.46 -6.66 -7.87
CA TRP A 95 -4.09 -5.43 -8.31
C TRP A 95 -5.53 -5.34 -7.80
N ASN A 96 -5.99 -4.12 -7.52
CA ASN A 96 -7.36 -3.81 -7.13
C ASN A 96 -7.83 -2.56 -7.88
N THR A 97 -9.12 -2.48 -8.20
CA THR A 97 -9.76 -1.22 -8.60
C THR A 97 -9.82 -0.28 -7.39
N MET A 98 -9.64 1.02 -7.62
CA MET A 98 -9.71 2.03 -6.57
C MET A 98 -11.03 2.78 -6.64
N ASP A 99 -11.72 2.89 -5.51
CA ASP A 99 -12.89 3.76 -5.35
C ASP A 99 -12.50 5.06 -4.62
N PHE A 100 -12.92 6.19 -5.18
CA PHE A 100 -12.70 7.53 -4.62
C PHE A 100 -13.99 8.20 -4.12
N SER A 101 -15.13 7.51 -4.16
CA SER A 101 -16.46 8.04 -3.80
C SER A 101 -16.53 8.58 -2.36
N SER A 102 -15.70 8.05 -1.46
CA SER A 102 -15.58 8.50 -0.07
C SER A 102 -14.75 9.79 0.10
N GLY A 103 -14.13 10.30 -0.97
CA GLY A 103 -13.18 11.41 -0.95
C GLY A 103 -11.72 11.00 -0.65
N TRP A 104 -11.48 9.73 -0.34
CA TRP A 104 -10.17 9.09 -0.20
C TRP A 104 -10.17 7.75 -0.96
N PRO A 105 -9.03 7.31 -1.51
CA PRO A 105 -8.95 6.03 -2.21
C PRO A 105 -9.17 4.86 -1.25
N VAL A 106 -9.98 3.91 -1.69
CA VAL A 106 -10.23 2.62 -1.03
C VAL A 106 -10.07 1.52 -2.08
N VAL A 107 -9.66 0.32 -1.65
CA VAL A 107 -9.55 -0.89 -2.49
C VAL A 107 -10.35 -2.04 -1.90
#